data_AF-A0A656JZD2-F1
#
_entry.id   AF-A0A656JZD2-F1
#
_cell.length_a   1.000
_cell.length_b   1.000
_cell.length_c   1.000
_cell.angle_alpha   90.00
_cell.angle_beta   90.00
_cell.angle_gamma   90.00
#
_symmetry.space_group_name_H-M   'P 1'
#
loop_
_entity.id
_entity.type
_entity.pdbx_description
1 polymer ?
#
loop_
_entity_poly.entity_id
_entity_poly.type
_entity_poly.pdbx_seq_one_letter_code
_entity_poly.pdbx_strand_id
1 'polypeptide(L)'
;DRYVFNSLDEVGRDGLRDIINGFKVGEGDKLDFTGFDARPLTDAHDAFTFIGNSAFSANNTGELRFADGVLYGNVDDNIGADFEIQLTGVQSLQATDVIV
;
A
#
# COMPACT_ATOMS: atom_id res chain seq x y z
N ASP A 1 14.61 -5.55 6.50
CA ASP A 1 13.96 -4.36 7.09
C ASP A 1 12.44 -4.48 7.09
N ARG A 2 11.80 -3.71 7.98
CA ARG A 2 10.33 -3.59 8.05
C ARG A 2 9.98 -2.10 7.98
N TYR A 3 9.27 -1.71 6.94
CA TYR A 3 8.78 -0.36 6.73
C TYR A 3 7.32 -0.33 7.18
N VAL A 4 7.03 0.43 8.23
CA VAL A 4 5.73 0.42 8.91
C VAL A 4 4.95 1.68 8.58
N PHE A 5 3.68 1.51 8.25
CA PHE A 5 2.72 2.59 7.99
C PHE A 5 1.51 2.41 8.89
N ASN A 6 1.07 3.47 9.56
CA ASN A 6 0.00 3.42 10.55
C ASN A 6 -1.23 4.25 10.18
N SER A 7 -1.12 5.22 9.29
CA SER A 7 -2.28 6.04 8.93
C SER A 7 -2.08 6.82 7.63
N LEU A 8 -3.20 7.35 7.11
CA LEU A 8 -3.21 8.26 5.97
C LEU A 8 -2.37 9.53 6.19
N ASP A 9 -2.21 9.97 7.44
CA ASP A 9 -1.43 11.18 7.76
C ASP A 9 0.09 10.96 7.60
N GLU A 10 0.53 9.70 7.52
CA GLU A 10 1.94 9.32 7.35
C GLU A 10 2.33 9.13 5.88
N VAL A 11 1.35 9.07 4.97
CA VAL A 11 1.57 8.76 3.56
C VAL A 11 1.08 9.89 2.65
N GLY A 12 1.71 10.01 1.49
CA GLY A 12 1.35 11.02 0.50
C GLY A 12 0.96 10.44 -0.85
N ARG A 13 0.52 11.32 -1.74
CA ARG A 13 0.15 11.00 -3.13
C ARG A 13 0.83 11.97 -4.10
N ASP A 14 1.03 11.55 -5.34
CA ASP A 14 1.58 12.39 -6.42
C ASP A 14 2.93 13.00 -6.03
N GLY A 15 3.05 14.34 -5.97
CA GLY A 15 4.28 15.03 -5.60
C GLY A 15 4.68 14.90 -4.12
N LEU A 16 3.81 14.35 -3.28
CA LEU A 16 4.04 14.14 -1.85
C LEU A 16 4.25 12.67 -1.49
N ARG A 17 4.25 11.76 -2.48
CA ARG A 17 4.38 10.33 -2.22
C ARG A 17 5.69 9.97 -1.51
N ASP A 18 5.65 8.88 -0.75
CA ASP A 18 6.85 8.33 -0.14
C ASP A 18 7.77 7.68 -1.19
N ILE A 19 9.07 7.75 -0.96
CA ILE A 19 10.08 7.13 -1.83
C ILE A 19 11.02 6.28 -0.97
N ILE A 20 10.93 4.96 -1.13
CA ILE A 20 11.80 3.99 -0.48
C ILE A 20 12.88 3.55 -1.48
N ASN A 21 14.12 3.98 -1.23
CA ASN A 21 15.27 3.65 -2.07
C ASN A 21 15.93 2.31 -1.74
N GLY A 22 15.62 1.74 -0.57
CA GLY A 22 16.33 0.60 0.00
C GLY A 22 15.52 -0.68 0.12
N PHE A 23 14.32 -0.76 -0.47
CA PHE A 23 13.47 -1.95 -0.34
C PHE A 23 14.03 -3.11 -1.15
N LYS A 24 14.28 -4.24 -0.48
CA LYS A 24 14.88 -5.42 -1.09
C LYS A 24 14.06 -6.68 -0.82
N VAL A 25 13.20 -7.02 -1.78
CA VAL A 25 12.42 -8.28 -1.79
C VAL A 25 13.32 -9.49 -1.54
N GLY A 26 14.47 -9.57 -2.22
CA GLY A 26 15.41 -10.69 -2.11
C GLY A 26 16.11 -10.82 -0.75
N GLU A 27 16.12 -9.77 0.07
CA GLU A 27 16.66 -9.80 1.44
C GLU A 27 15.54 -10.00 2.49
N GLY A 28 14.28 -10.14 2.04
CA GLY A 28 13.14 -10.40 2.92
C GLY A 28 12.55 -9.15 3.56
N ASP A 29 12.78 -7.97 2.98
CA ASP A 29 12.13 -6.74 3.44
C ASP A 29 10.60 -6.83 3.38
N LYS A 30 9.93 -6.14 4.32
CA LYS A 30 8.48 -6.14 4.44
C LYS A 30 7.92 -4.73 4.53
N LEU A 31 6.81 -4.52 3.84
CA LEU A 31 5.92 -3.38 4.04
C LEU A 31 4.83 -3.82 5.01
N ASP A 32 4.59 -3.04 6.05
CA ASP A 32 3.68 -3.40 7.13
C ASP A 32 2.60 -2.35 7.30
N PHE A 33 1.36 -2.77 7.07
CA PHE A 33 0.15 -1.97 7.17
C PHE A 33 -0.76 -2.46 8.31
N THR A 34 -0.28 -3.34 9.20
CA THR A 34 -1.11 -3.87 10.30
C THR A 34 -1.62 -2.78 11.24
N GLY A 35 -0.91 -1.66 11.34
CA GLY A 35 -1.33 -0.48 12.09
C GLY A 35 -2.23 0.48 11.31
N PHE A 36 -2.44 0.26 10.02
CA PHE A 36 -3.17 1.16 9.13
C PHE A 36 -4.59 0.64 8.91
N ASP A 37 -5.57 1.43 9.29
CA ASP A 37 -6.97 1.16 9.01
C ASP A 37 -7.30 1.42 7.53
N ALA A 38 -7.57 0.35 6.80
CA ALA A 38 -7.85 0.36 5.37
C ALA A 38 -9.21 0.97 5.03
N ARG A 39 -10.12 1.14 6.00
CA ARG A 39 -11.47 1.68 5.78
C ARG A 39 -11.87 2.66 6.91
N PRO A 40 -11.28 3.86 6.96
CA PRO A 40 -11.43 4.79 8.09
C PRO A 40 -12.85 5.33 8.35
N LEU A 41 -13.82 5.01 7.49
CA LEU A 41 -15.23 5.35 7.66
C LEU A 41 -16.05 4.23 8.35
N THR A 42 -15.45 3.07 8.61
CA THR A 42 -16.05 2.01 9.43
C THR A 42 -15.63 2.20 10.89
N ASP A 43 -16.32 1.54 11.81
CA ASP A 43 -15.92 1.51 13.23
C ASP A 43 -14.87 0.42 13.52
N ALA A 44 -14.43 -0.33 12.51
CA ALA A 44 -13.51 -1.45 12.64
C ALA A 44 -12.10 -1.06 12.20
N HIS A 45 -11.09 -1.71 12.76
CA HIS A 45 -9.73 -1.63 12.21
C HIS A 45 -9.61 -2.62 11.06
N ASP A 46 -9.83 -2.13 9.85
CA ASP A 46 -9.89 -2.97 8.65
C ASP A 46 -8.51 -3.20 8.06
N ALA A 47 -8.21 -4.46 7.71
CA ALA A 47 -6.97 -4.83 7.03
C ALA A 47 -7.06 -4.56 5.52
N PHE A 48 -5.95 -4.17 4.90
CA PHE A 48 -5.87 -4.07 3.44
C PHE A 48 -5.91 -5.44 2.76
N THR A 49 -6.40 -5.48 1.53
CA THR A 49 -6.25 -6.62 0.63
C THR A 49 -5.21 -6.30 -0.45
N PHE A 50 -4.12 -7.05 -0.52
CA PHE A 50 -3.16 -6.91 -1.63
C PHE A 50 -3.66 -7.61 -2.89
N ILE A 51 -3.89 -6.84 -3.96
CA ILE A 51 -4.50 -7.32 -5.21
C ILE A 51 -3.48 -7.46 -6.37
N GLY A 52 -2.19 -7.32 -6.08
CA GLY A 52 -1.14 -7.33 -7.09
C GLY A 52 -1.27 -6.16 -8.06
N ASN A 53 -1.30 -6.44 -9.37
CA ASN A 53 -1.47 -5.42 -10.43
C ASN A 53 -2.94 -5.26 -10.88
N SER A 54 -3.90 -5.87 -10.18
CA SER A 54 -5.31 -5.74 -10.56
C SER A 54 -5.80 -4.30 -10.41
N ALA A 55 -6.78 -3.87 -11.21
CA ALA A 55 -7.48 -2.60 -11.00
C ALA A 55 -8.19 -2.59 -9.65
N PHE A 56 -8.24 -1.43 -9.01
CA PHE A 56 -9.06 -1.24 -7.82
C PHE A 56 -10.50 -1.60 -8.14
N SER A 57 -11.13 -2.33 -7.23
CA SER A 57 -12.51 -2.78 -7.40
C SER A 57 -13.49 -1.66 -7.08
N ALA A 58 -14.53 -1.49 -7.90
CA ALA A 58 -15.59 -0.54 -7.56
C ALA A 58 -16.34 -1.01 -6.31
N ASN A 59 -16.51 -0.11 -5.32
CA ASN A 59 -17.13 -0.37 -4.01
C ASN A 59 -16.35 -1.35 -3.10
N ASN A 60 -15.03 -1.48 -3.29
CA ASN A 60 -14.17 -2.17 -2.34
C ASN A 60 -13.05 -1.23 -1.88
N THR A 61 -13.26 -0.60 -0.74
CA THR A 61 -12.25 0.18 -0.02
C THR A 61 -11.24 -0.75 0.65
N GLY A 62 -9.98 -0.34 0.74
CA GLY A 62 -8.97 -1.09 1.47
C GLY A 62 -8.21 -2.08 0.60
N GLU A 63 -7.77 -1.62 -0.57
CA GLU A 63 -6.98 -2.42 -1.51
C GLU A 63 -5.57 -1.82 -1.68
N LEU A 64 -4.58 -2.70 -1.82
CA LEU A 64 -3.20 -2.36 -2.16
C LEU A 64 -2.84 -2.93 -3.53
N ARG A 65 -2.42 -2.06 -4.44
CA ARG A 65 -2.03 -2.41 -5.81
C ARG A 65 -0.57 -2.04 -6.06
N PHE A 66 0.22 -2.94 -6.63
CA PHE A 66 1.57 -2.63 -7.09
C PHE A 66 1.65 -2.58 -8.63
N ALA A 67 2.11 -1.45 -9.17
CA ALA A 67 2.35 -1.27 -10.60
C ALA A 67 3.50 -0.28 -10.84
N ASP A 68 4.35 -0.57 -11.83
CA ASP A 68 5.42 0.32 -12.30
C ASP A 68 6.37 0.83 -11.19
N GLY A 69 6.66 -0.02 -10.20
CA GLY A 69 7.55 0.33 -9.08
C GLY A 69 6.89 1.14 -7.98
N VAL A 70 5.56 1.29 -8.00
CA VAL A 70 4.79 2.04 -6.99
C VAL A 70 3.73 1.14 -6.38
N LEU A 71 3.66 1.14 -5.05
CA LEU A 71 2.55 0.61 -4.29
C LEU A 71 1.52 1.72 -4.10
N TYR A 72 0.33 1.50 -4.61
CA TYR A 72 -0.84 2.36 -4.51
C TYR A 72 -1.76 1.77 -3.45
N GLY A 73 -2.33 2.61 -2.60
CA GLY A 73 -3.38 2.20 -1.68
C GLY A 73 -4.65 3.01 -1.85
N ASN A 74 -5.78 2.36 -1.68
CA ASN A 74 -7.11 2.95 -1.70
C ASN A 74 -7.85 2.59 -0.41
N VAL A 75 -8.42 3.59 0.24
CA VAL A 75 -9.07 3.51 1.56
C VAL A 75 -10.52 4.00 1.54
N ASP A 76 -10.97 4.53 0.41
CA ASP A 76 -12.34 4.99 0.19
C ASP A 76 -12.99 4.24 -0.99
N ASP A 77 -14.27 4.51 -1.29
CA ASP A 77 -15.02 3.79 -2.33
C ASP A 77 -14.72 4.25 -3.78
N ASN A 78 -13.60 4.97 -3.99
CA ASN A 78 -13.17 5.43 -5.30
C ASN A 78 -12.31 4.36 -6.03
N ILE A 79 -12.13 4.51 -7.35
CA ILE A 79 -11.34 3.57 -8.18
C ILE A 79 -9.89 4.04 -8.42
N GLY A 80 -9.48 5.08 -7.70
CA GLY A 80 -8.15 5.69 -7.72
C GLY A 80 -7.36 5.32 -6.46
N ALA A 81 -6.10 5.75 -6.41
CA ALA A 81 -5.30 5.60 -5.21
C ALA A 81 -5.45 6.84 -4.32
N ASP A 82 -5.50 6.64 -3.02
CA ASP A 82 -5.51 7.71 -2.03
C ASP A 82 -4.09 8.03 -1.55
N PHE A 83 -3.17 7.06 -1.65
CA PHE A 83 -1.75 7.25 -1.38
C PHE A 83 -0.85 6.41 -2.28
N GLU A 84 0.43 6.79 -2.34
CA GLU A 84 1.47 6.20 -3.18
C GLU A 84 2.77 6.00 -2.39
N ILE A 85 3.42 4.85 -2.57
CA ILE A 85 4.75 4.55 -2.04
C ILE A 85 5.61 4.03 -3.18
N GLN A 86 6.57 4.81 -3.62
CA GLN A 86 7.51 4.41 -4.66
C GLN A 86 8.61 3.52 -4.08
N LEU A 87 8.80 2.34 -4.66
CA LEU A 87 9.86 1.39 -4.31
C LEU A 87 10.92 1.41 -5.41
N THR A 88 11.96 2.23 -5.24
CA THR A 88 12.99 2.43 -6.27
C THR A 88 13.71 1.12 -6.60
N GLY A 89 13.71 0.75 -7.89
CA GLY A 89 14.40 -0.45 -8.38
C GLY A 89 13.66 -1.77 -8.14
N VAL A 90 12.46 -1.74 -7.56
CA VAL A 90 11.63 -2.93 -7.34
C VAL A 90 10.73 -3.16 -8.55
N GLN A 91 10.85 -4.33 -9.17
CA GLN A 91 10.08 -4.68 -10.38
C GLN A 91 8.84 -5.53 -10.09
N SER A 92 8.83 -6.23 -8.96
CA SER A 92 7.71 -7.09 -8.55
C SER A 92 7.60 -7.09 -7.03
N LEU A 93 6.37 -7.09 -6.54
CA LEU A 93 6.03 -7.22 -5.13
C LEU A 93 5.03 -8.37 -4.99
N GLN A 94 5.25 -9.26 -4.01
CA GLN A 94 4.35 -10.40 -3.76
C GLN A 94 3.52 -10.16 -2.49
N ALA A 95 2.41 -10.88 -2.35
CA ALA A 95 1.58 -10.82 -1.15
C ALA A 95 2.39 -11.14 0.13
N THR A 96 3.42 -11.97 0.04
CA THR A 96 4.31 -12.29 1.17
C THR A 96 5.21 -11.12 1.59
N ASP A 97 5.33 -10.08 0.78
CA ASP A 97 6.16 -8.89 1.06
C ASP A 97 5.37 -7.79 1.79
N VAL A 98 4.05 -7.97 1.89
CA VAL A 98 3.10 -7.04 2.48
C VAL A 98 2.45 -7.72 3.69
N ILE A 99 2.48 -7.07 4.84
CA ILE A 99 1.84 -7.54 6.07
C ILE A 99 0.59 -6.69 6.28
N VAL A 100 -0.57 -7.35 6.34
CA VAL A 100 -1.91 -6.75 6.48
C VAL A 100 -2.73 -7.56 7.48
#